data_AF-A0A410UF81-F1
#
_entry.id   AF-A0A410UF81-F1
#
_cell.length_a   1.000
_cell.length_b   1.000
_cell.length_c   1.000
_cell.angle_alpha   90.00
_cell.angle_beta   90.00
_cell.angle_gamma   90.00
#
_symmetry.space_group_name_H-M   'P 1'
#
loop_
_entity.id
_entity.type
_entity.pdbx_description
1 polymer ?
#
loop_
_entity_poly.entity_id
_entity_poly.type
_entity_poly.pdbx_seq_one_letter_code
_entity_poly.pdbx_strand_id
1 'polypeptide(L)'
;MWKTWFTTAAAWICCRLRARHWGCDVSDDYQKPDYIEEVDGGVVITLAAPATINGQSVQTLSMREPCGRDLKAAQNAKGTDADKEFRLFANLLECTPADVEELTLRNLRRVQEAFKFFRGSDQSE
;
A
#
# COMPACT_ATOMS: atom_id res chain seq x y z
N MET A 1 2.26 58.13 51.27
CA MET A 1 3.68 58.11 50.87
C MET A 1 4.09 56.66 50.61
N TRP A 2 3.65 56.13 49.46
CA TRP A 2 3.95 54.77 49.01
C TRP A 2 4.62 54.85 47.64
N LYS A 3 5.72 54.11 47.54
CA LYS A 3 6.68 54.21 46.45
C LYS A 3 6.07 53.71 45.15
N THR A 4 6.16 54.57 44.14
CA THR A 4 6.30 54.21 42.73
C THR A 4 7.40 53.14 42.60
N TRP A 5 7.32 52.19 41.67
CA TRP A 5 7.99 52.23 40.38
C TRP A 5 7.66 50.88 39.72
N PHE A 6 6.85 50.85 38.66
CA PHE A 6 6.90 49.84 37.58
C PHE A 6 5.91 50.28 36.48
N THR A 7 6.43 51.11 35.59
CA THR A 7 5.96 51.30 34.20
C THR A 7 7.09 50.70 33.35
N THR A 8 6.88 49.79 32.39
CA THR A 8 6.18 49.97 31.10
C THR A 8 6.12 48.62 30.34
N ALA A 9 5.02 48.43 29.59
CA ALA A 9 4.88 47.84 28.24
C ALA A 9 5.77 46.62 27.85
N ALA A 10 5.21 45.43 27.64
CA ALA A 10 4.54 45.01 26.40
C ALA A 10 5.43 44.97 25.15
N ALA A 11 5.44 43.80 24.51
CA ALA A 11 5.74 43.57 23.09
C ALA A 11 7.22 43.60 22.64
N TRP A 12 8.03 42.62 23.08
CA TRP A 12 9.09 42.04 22.25
C TRP A 12 8.99 40.50 22.37
N ILE A 13 8.08 39.89 21.61
CA ILE A 13 8.39 39.33 20.28
C ILE A 13 9.31 38.10 20.39
N CYS A 14 8.69 36.98 20.77
CA CYS A 14 8.57 35.75 19.97
C CYS A 14 9.79 35.00 19.39
N CYS A 15 11.05 35.35 19.58
CA CYS A 15 12.15 34.70 18.82
C CYS A 15 13.19 33.93 19.65
N ARG A 16 12.82 33.29 20.77
CA ARG A 16 13.79 32.45 21.51
C ARG A 16 13.25 31.27 22.31
N LEU A 17 12.17 30.62 21.88
CA LEU A 17 11.64 29.44 22.59
C LEU A 17 10.77 28.51 21.72
N ARG A 18 11.17 28.26 20.46
CA ARG A 18 10.49 27.22 19.65
C ARG A 18 11.44 26.50 18.69
N ALA A 19 12.56 26.03 19.23
CA ALA A 19 13.45 25.09 18.57
C ALA A 19 13.74 23.94 19.55
N ARG A 20 12.78 23.03 19.69
CA ARG A 20 12.89 21.65 20.24
C ARG A 20 11.49 21.07 20.49
N HIS A 21 10.75 20.79 19.42
CA HIS A 21 9.67 19.80 19.49
C HIS A 21 9.32 19.16 18.14
N TRP A 22 10.01 19.50 17.04
CA TRP A 22 9.92 18.67 15.84
C TRP A 22 10.82 17.44 15.99
N GLY A 23 10.48 16.60 16.96
CA GLY A 23 10.56 15.17 16.74
C GLY A 23 9.35 14.85 15.89
N CYS A 24 9.52 14.88 14.57
CA CYS A 24 8.65 14.15 13.67
C CYS A 24 8.93 12.68 13.95
N ASP A 25 8.36 12.15 15.02
CA ASP A 25 8.17 10.72 15.17
C ASP A 25 7.03 10.37 14.21
N VAL A 26 7.35 10.31 12.92
CA VAL A 26 6.59 9.53 11.95
C VAL A 26 7.11 8.11 12.09
N SER A 27 6.78 7.48 13.21
CA SER A 27 6.60 6.04 13.24
C SER A 27 5.41 5.76 12.32
N ASP A 28 5.66 5.73 11.02
CA ASP A 28 4.71 5.20 10.05
C ASP A 28 4.73 3.68 10.27
N ASP A 29 3.99 3.25 11.29
CA ASP A 29 3.67 1.85 11.52
C ASP A 29 2.91 1.39 10.28
N TYR A 30 3.62 0.91 9.26
CA TYR A 30 3.03 0.29 8.09
C TYR A 30 2.28 -0.95 8.57
N GLN A 31 1.02 -0.76 8.93
CA GLN A 31 0.15 -1.82 9.38
C GLN A 31 -0.24 -2.63 8.15
N LYS A 32 0.41 -3.79 8.00
CA LYS A 32 0.04 -4.78 7.01
C LYS A 32 -1.44 -5.13 7.19
N PRO A 33 -2.24 -5.13 6.10
CA PRO A 33 -3.63 -5.54 6.20
C PRO A 33 -3.74 -7.01 6.62
N ASP A 34 -4.68 -7.31 7.53
CA ASP A 34 -5.00 -8.65 8.05
C ASP A 34 -5.21 -9.71 6.94
N TYR A 35 -5.74 -9.32 5.79
CA TYR A 35 -6.02 -10.23 4.68
C TYR A 35 -4.80 -10.57 3.80
N ILE A 36 -3.59 -10.13 4.16
CA ILE A 36 -2.36 -10.44 3.43
C ILE A 36 -1.45 -11.23 4.38
N GLU A 37 -1.10 -12.44 3.98
CA GLU A 37 -0.13 -13.28 4.67
C GLU A 37 1.12 -13.43 3.80
N GLU A 38 2.30 -13.30 4.39
CA GLU A 38 3.56 -13.50 3.66
C GLU A 38 3.92 -14.98 3.71
N VAL A 39 4.34 -15.51 2.57
CA VAL A 39 4.83 -16.87 2.43
C VAL A 39 6.18 -16.83 1.73
N ASP A 40 7.02 -17.85 1.93
CA ASP A 40 8.33 -17.92 1.28
C ASP A 40 8.18 -17.88 -0.26
N GLY A 41 8.51 -16.73 -0.87
CA GLY A 41 8.42 -16.49 -2.31
C GLY A 41 7.09 -15.92 -2.82
N GLY A 42 6.22 -15.41 -1.94
CA GLY A 42 4.97 -14.75 -2.35
C GLY A 42 4.10 -14.24 -1.21
N VAL A 43 2.83 -13.97 -1.51
CA VAL A 43 1.82 -13.59 -0.52
C VAL A 43 0.53 -14.36 -0.75
N VAL A 44 -0.16 -14.71 0.32
CA VAL A 44 -1.51 -15.27 0.29
C VAL A 44 -2.49 -14.17 0.64
N ILE A 45 -3.53 -14.03 -0.17
CA ILE A 45 -4.54 -12.98 -0.05
C ILE A 45 -5.87 -13.65 0.26
N THR A 46 -6.43 -13.32 1.41
CA THR A 46 -7.81 -13.71 1.74
C THR A 46 -8.77 -12.79 1.01
N LEU A 47 -9.65 -13.35 0.18
CA LEU A 47 -10.67 -12.59 -0.56
C LEU A 47 -11.81 -12.16 0.38
N ALA A 48 -12.52 -11.09 0.01
CA ALA A 48 -13.66 -10.61 0.79
C ALA A 48 -14.95 -11.38 0.45
N ALA A 49 -15.04 -11.85 -0.78
CA ALA A 49 -16.10 -12.71 -1.29
C ALA A 49 -15.46 -13.84 -2.12
N PRO A 50 -16.06 -15.04 -2.14
CA PRO A 50 -15.56 -16.13 -2.96
C PRO A 50 -15.56 -15.71 -4.44
N ALA A 51 -14.49 -16.04 -5.14
CA ALA A 51 -14.36 -15.80 -6.58
C ALA A 51 -14.21 -17.13 -7.31
N THR A 52 -14.66 -17.17 -8.56
CA THR A 52 -14.42 -18.31 -9.44
C THR A 52 -13.11 -18.08 -10.16
N ILE A 53 -12.09 -18.89 -9.89
CA ILE A 53 -10.80 -18.86 -10.57
C ILE A 53 -10.58 -20.23 -11.19
N ASN A 54 -10.26 -20.31 -12.48
CA ASN A 54 -10.05 -21.58 -13.20
C ASN A 54 -11.25 -22.56 -13.04
N GLY A 55 -12.47 -22.03 -12.90
CA GLY A 55 -13.69 -22.82 -12.68
C GLY A 55 -13.89 -23.36 -11.26
N GLN A 56 -13.06 -22.97 -10.29
CA GLN A 56 -13.18 -23.36 -8.89
C GLN A 56 -13.52 -22.14 -8.01
N SER A 57 -14.42 -22.32 -7.05
CA SER A 57 -14.72 -21.28 -6.06
C SER A 57 -13.62 -21.26 -4.99
N VAL A 58 -12.88 -20.16 -4.94
CA VAL A 58 -11.75 -19.97 -4.02
C VAL A 58 -11.99 -18.74 -3.13
N GLN A 59 -11.58 -18.87 -1.87
CA GLN A 59 -11.65 -17.80 -0.87
C GLN A 59 -10.27 -17.16 -0.62
N THR A 60 -9.20 -17.83 -1.02
CA THR A 60 -7.81 -17.40 -0.83
C THR A 60 -7.08 -17.49 -2.17
N LEU A 61 -6.27 -16.49 -2.50
CA LEU A 61 -5.41 -16.49 -3.69
C LEU A 61 -3.95 -16.43 -3.28
N SER A 62 -3.10 -17.24 -3.91
CA SER A 62 -1.66 -17.10 -3.81
C SER A 62 -1.14 -16.20 -4.92
N MET A 63 -0.38 -15.17 -4.56
CA MET A 63 0.34 -14.30 -5.49
C MET A 63 1.83 -14.58 -5.39
N ARG A 64 2.45 -14.92 -6.52
CA ARG A 64 3.90 -15.07 -6.62
C ARG A 64 4.62 -13.72 -6.52
N GLU A 65 5.87 -13.74 -6.05
CA GLU A 65 6.76 -12.58 -6.10
C GLU A 65 6.89 -12.02 -7.54
N PRO A 66 6.63 -10.72 -7.75
CA PRO A 66 6.65 -10.12 -9.07
C PRO A 66 8.07 -9.99 -9.64
N CYS A 67 8.30 -10.54 -10.82
CA CYS A 67 9.58 -10.45 -11.50
C CYS A 67 9.58 -9.38 -12.61
N GLY A 68 10.76 -8.86 -12.98
CA GLY A 68 10.90 -7.94 -14.11
C GLY A 68 10.40 -8.52 -15.45
N ARG A 69 10.39 -9.85 -15.60
CA ARG A 69 9.76 -10.55 -16.73
C ARG A 69 8.26 -10.27 -16.81
N ASP A 70 7.57 -10.32 -15.67
CA ASP A 70 6.12 -10.14 -15.59
C ASP A 70 5.73 -8.70 -15.93
N LEU A 71 6.49 -7.73 -15.40
CA LEU A 71 6.36 -6.32 -15.75
C LEU A 71 6.59 -6.05 -17.24
N LYS A 72 7.67 -6.62 -17.80
CA LYS A 72 7.97 -6.48 -19.22
C LYS A 72 6.89 -7.13 -20.10
N ALA A 73 6.35 -8.27 -19.70
CA ALA A 73 5.27 -8.94 -20.41
C ALA A 73 3.99 -8.08 -20.42
N ALA A 74 3.62 -7.51 -19.27
CA ALA A 74 2.47 -6.62 -19.14
C ALA A 74 2.62 -5.33 -19.95
N GLN A 75 3.79 -4.69 -19.93
CA GLN A 75 4.04 -3.45 -20.68
C GLN A 75 3.97 -3.65 -22.20
N ASN A 76 4.48 -4.79 -22.70
CA ASN A 76 4.44 -5.14 -24.12
C ASN A 76 3.06 -5.65 -24.58
N ALA A 77 2.15 -5.88 -23.63
CA ALA A 77 0.82 -6.37 -23.94
C ALA A 77 -0.01 -5.26 -24.63
N LYS A 78 -0.73 -5.62 -25.69
CA LYS A 78 -1.62 -4.69 -26.41
C LYS A 78 -2.91 -4.49 -25.61
N GLY A 79 -3.39 -3.26 -25.51
CA GLY A 79 -4.62 -2.92 -24.80
C GLY A 79 -4.52 -1.59 -24.06
N THR A 80 -5.56 -1.29 -23.29
CA THR A 80 -5.59 -0.17 -22.34
C THR A 80 -4.67 -0.44 -21.14
N ASP A 81 -4.49 0.55 -20.27
CA ASP A 81 -3.69 0.38 -19.05
C ASP A 81 -4.29 -0.69 -18.11
N ALA A 82 -5.63 -0.73 -18.02
CA ALA A 82 -6.34 -1.74 -17.25
C ALA A 82 -6.08 -3.16 -17.78
N ASP A 83 -6.12 -3.36 -19.11
CA ASP A 83 -5.82 -4.66 -19.73
C ASP A 83 -4.40 -5.16 -19.41
N LYS A 84 -3.44 -4.23 -19.31
CA LYS A 84 -2.05 -4.56 -18.96
C LYS A 84 -1.93 -4.95 -17.50
N GLU A 85 -2.63 -4.24 -16.62
CA GLU A 85 -2.67 -4.54 -15.18
C GLU A 85 -3.32 -5.91 -14.92
N PHE A 86 -4.45 -6.21 -15.56
CA PHE A 86 -5.11 -7.51 -15.42
C PHE A 86 -4.24 -8.66 -15.93
N ARG A 87 -3.52 -8.47 -17.04
CA ARG A 87 -2.53 -9.45 -17.51
C ARG A 87 -1.36 -9.63 -16.55
N LEU A 88 -0.91 -8.56 -15.90
CA LEU A 88 0.12 -8.66 -14.88
C LEU A 88 -0.37 -9.52 -13.71
N PHE A 89 -1.56 -9.24 -13.18
CA PHE A 89 -2.11 -10.00 -12.06
C PHE A 89 -2.43 -11.44 -12.43
N ALA A 90 -2.96 -11.70 -13.63
CA ALA A 90 -3.20 -13.05 -14.13
C ALA A 90 -1.93 -13.91 -14.09
N ASN A 91 -0.79 -13.35 -14.53
CA ASN A 91 0.50 -14.04 -14.50
C ASN A 91 1.05 -14.28 -13.08
N LEU A 92 0.67 -13.45 -12.10
CA LEU A 92 1.13 -13.55 -10.72
C LEU A 92 0.24 -14.46 -9.86
N LEU A 93 -1.05 -14.53 -10.18
CA LEU A 93 -2.07 -15.33 -9.51
C LEU A 93 -2.30 -16.71 -10.17
N GLU A 94 -1.57 -16.99 -11.26
CA GLU A 94 -1.69 -18.23 -12.05
C GLU A 94 -3.13 -18.49 -12.55
N CYS A 95 -3.80 -17.42 -12.98
CA CYS A 95 -5.16 -17.46 -13.52
C CYS A 95 -5.24 -16.81 -14.91
N THR A 96 -6.42 -16.85 -15.52
CA THR A 96 -6.64 -16.17 -16.81
C THR A 96 -6.98 -14.69 -16.60
N PRO A 97 -6.70 -13.81 -17.57
CA PRO A 97 -7.11 -12.40 -17.48
C PRO A 97 -8.61 -12.22 -17.30
N ALA A 98 -9.42 -13.10 -17.88
CA ALA A 98 -10.87 -13.09 -17.72
C ALA A 98 -11.30 -13.34 -16.26
N ASP A 99 -10.64 -14.28 -15.57
CA ASP A 99 -10.91 -14.54 -14.15
C ASP A 99 -10.63 -13.29 -13.28
N VAL A 100 -9.59 -12.52 -13.63
CA VAL A 100 -9.25 -11.26 -12.93
C VAL A 100 -10.28 -10.16 -13.20
N GLU A 101 -10.80 -10.09 -14.44
CA GLU A 101 -11.86 -9.14 -14.82
C GLU A 101 -13.19 -9.44 -14.13
N GLU A 102 -13.49 -10.71 -13.87
CA GLU A 102 -14.69 -11.15 -13.14
C GLU A 102 -14.60 -10.92 -11.61
N LEU A 103 -13.43 -10.55 -11.09
CA LEU A 103 -13.28 -10.25 -9.66
C LEU A 103 -14.11 -9.04 -9.25
N THR A 104 -14.72 -9.13 -8.06
CA THR A 104 -15.35 -7.96 -7.45
C THR A 104 -14.32 -6.86 -7.22
N LEU A 105 -14.72 -5.58 -7.35
CA LEU A 105 -13.83 -4.44 -7.13
C LEU A 105 -13.15 -4.45 -5.75
N ARG A 106 -13.81 -5.05 -4.74
CA ARG A 106 -13.22 -5.24 -3.41
C ARG A 106 -12.07 -6.26 -3.43
N ASN A 107 -12.23 -7.39 -4.12
CA ASN A 107 -11.18 -8.39 -4.27
C ASN A 107 -10.03 -7.87 -5.14
N LEU A 108 -10.35 -7.18 -6.24
CA LEU A 108 -9.36 -6.56 -7.11
C LEU A 108 -8.50 -5.54 -6.34
N ARG A 109 -9.12 -4.72 -5.48
CA ARG A 109 -8.38 -3.79 -4.61
C ARG A 109 -7.42 -4.51 -3.66
N ARG A 110 -7.83 -5.66 -3.07
CA ARG A 110 -6.94 -6.46 -2.22
C ARG A 110 -5.73 -7.00 -3.00
N VAL A 111 -5.95 -7.44 -4.24
CA VAL A 111 -4.88 -7.87 -5.16
C VAL A 111 -3.91 -6.72 -5.47
N GLN A 112 -4.43 -5.53 -5.77
CA GLN A 112 -3.60 -4.33 -6.01
C GLN A 112 -2.79 -3.90 -4.78
N GLU A 113 -3.37 -4.02 -3.58
CA GLU A 113 -2.69 -3.73 -2.32
C GLU A 113 -1.59 -4.76 -2.02
N ALA A 114 -1.85 -6.05 -2.28
CA ALA A 114 -0.83 -7.10 -2.21
C ALA A 114 0.31 -6.86 -3.20
N PHE A 115 0.02 -6.40 -4.42
CA PHE A 115 1.08 -6.03 -5.37
C PHE A 115 1.90 -4.81 -4.90
N LYS A 116 1.26 -3.84 -4.24
CA LYS A 116 1.96 -2.68 -3.64
C LYS A 116 2.89 -3.08 -2.49
N PHE A 117 2.52 -4.12 -1.74
CA PHE A 117 3.32 -4.65 -0.63
C PHE A 117 4.76 -4.98 -1.09
N PHE A 118 4.90 -5.70 -2.21
CA PHE A 118 6.21 -6.04 -2.80
C PHE A 118 7.08 -4.85 -3.23
N ARG A 119 6.49 -3.65 -3.42
CA ARG A 119 7.24 -2.43 -3.82
C ARG A 119 7.63 -1.56 -2.64
N GLY A 120 7.06 -1.79 -1.46
CA GLY A 120 7.21 -0.94 -0.27
C GLY A 120 7.95 -1.58 0.90
N SER A 121 8.11 -2.91 0.91
CA SER A 121 8.75 -3.64 2.03
C SER A 121 10.26 -3.46 2.14
N ASP A 122 10.95 -2.99 1.10
CA ASP A 122 12.42 -2.79 1.10
C ASP A 122 12.89 -1.49 1.77
N GLN A 123 11.98 -0.64 2.28
CA GLN A 123 12.33 0.62 2.93
C GLN A 123 12.39 0.47 4.46
N SER A 124 13.27 -0.39 4.96
CA SER A 124 13.62 -0.44 6.39
C SER A 124 15.09 -0.82 6.60
N GLU A 125 15.99 0.07 6.16
CA GLU A 125 17.39 0.12 6.60
C GLU A 125 17.77 1.53 7.03
#